data_AF-A0A2S6GLJ4-F1
#
_entry.id   AF-A0A2S6GLJ4-F1
#
_cell.length_a   1.000
_cell.length_b   1.000
_cell.length_c   1.000
_cell.angle_alpha   90.00
_cell.angle_beta   90.00
_cell.angle_gamma   90.00
#
_symmetry.space_group_name_H-M   'P 1'
#
loop_
_entity.id
_entity.type
_entity.pdbx_description
1 polymer ?
#
loop_
_entity_poly.entity_id
_entity_poly.type
_entity_poly.pdbx_seq_one_letter_code
_entity_poly.pdbx_strand_id
1 'polypeptide(L)' 'MSDPTTSRGRMTETGAVIDVLLVEDDEGDVIMVREAFEQRQPGARLHVVNGGIEAVAFLRRADGYAEAPDRT' A
#
# COMPACT_ATOMS: atom_id res chain seq x y z
N MET A 1 -46.81 -12.80 12.98
CA MET A 1 -46.70 -12.70 11.50
C MET A 1 -45.23 -12.45 11.22
N SER A 2 -44.55 -13.49 10.75
CA SER A 2 -43.12 -13.57 10.40
C SER A 2 -42.77 -12.57 9.28
N ASP A 3 -41.56 -12.01 9.14
CA ASP A 3 -40.28 -12.71 8.94
C ASP A 3 -39.05 -11.96 9.51
N PRO A 4 -38.05 -12.69 10.05
CA PRO A 4 -36.68 -12.21 10.25
C PRO A 4 -35.81 -12.69 9.08
N THR A 5 -35.60 -11.87 8.06
CA THR A 5 -34.59 -12.16 7.02
C THR A 5 -33.34 -11.33 7.29
N THR A 6 -32.40 -11.98 7.96
CA THR A 6 -30.97 -11.97 7.63
C THR A 6 -30.61 -11.14 6.41
N SER A 7 -30.03 -9.96 6.62
CA SER A 7 -28.93 -9.53 5.78
C SER A 7 -27.74 -9.37 6.69
N ARG A 8 -27.08 -10.52 6.94
CA ARG A 8 -25.71 -10.56 7.44
C ARG A 8 -24.87 -9.96 6.33
N GLY A 9 -24.80 -8.63 6.30
CA GLY A 9 -23.90 -7.87 5.44
C GLY A 9 -22.49 -8.35 5.73
N ARG A 10 -22.02 -9.21 4.84
CA ARG A 10 -20.69 -9.80 4.75
C ARG A 10 -19.64 -9.09 5.61
N MET A 11 -19.30 -9.67 6.75
CA MET A 11 -17.98 -9.52 7.36
C MET A 11 -16.98 -10.10 6.36
N THR A 12 -16.50 -9.29 5.42
CA THR A 12 -15.18 -9.47 4.85
C THR A 12 -14.34 -8.33 5.38
N GLU A 13 -13.93 -8.43 6.65
CA GLU A 13 -12.64 -7.85 7.04
C GLU A 13 -11.56 -8.68 6.36
N THR A 14 -11.44 -8.55 5.04
CA THR A 14 -10.21 -8.87 4.35
C THR A 14 -9.27 -7.77 4.77
N GLY A 15 -8.42 -8.01 5.76
CA GLY A 15 -7.48 -7.03 6.30
C GLY A 15 -6.76 -6.34 5.14
N ALA A 16 -7.15 -5.11 4.84
CA ALA A 16 -6.63 -4.38 3.70
C ALA A 16 -5.15 -4.13 3.98
N VAL A 17 -4.29 -4.71 3.15
CA VAL A 17 -2.85 -4.44 3.20
C VAL A 17 -2.68 -2.96 2.87
N ILE A 18 -2.04 -2.20 3.75
CA ILE A 18 -1.77 -0.78 3.52
C ILE A 18 -0.55 -0.67 2.61
N ASP A 19 -0.69 -0.10 1.41
CA ASP A 19 0.46 0.21 0.56
C ASP A 19 1.05 1.58 0.93
N VAL A 20 2.37 1.65 1.11
CA VAL A 20 3.12 2.87 1.44
C VAL A 20 4.19 3.08 0.37
N LEU A 21 4.26 4.28 -0.20
CA LEU A 21 5.29 4.68 -1.14
C LEU A 21 6.29 5.61 -0.47
N LEU A 22 7.54 5.16 -0.33
CA LEU A 22 8.69 5.97 0.06
C LEU A 22 9.36 6.53 -1.20
N VAL A 23 9.64 7.83 -1.19
CA VAL A 23 10.38 8.54 -2.24
C VAL A 23 11.67 9.03 -1.61
N GLU A 24 12.78 8.38 -1.94
CA GLU A 24 14.08 8.65 -1.33
C GLU A 24 15.20 8.27 -2.31
N ASP A 25 16.12 9.20 -2.58
CA ASP A 25 17.25 9.00 -3.50
C ASP A 25 18.50 8.47 -2.80
N ASP A 26 18.60 8.62 -1.47
CA ASP A 26 19.71 8.08 -0.68
C ASP A 26 19.47 6.63 -0.23
N GLU A 27 20.35 5.72 -0.65
CA GLU A 27 20.25 4.29 -0.32
C GLU A 27 20.38 4.04 1.20
N GLY A 28 21.17 4.86 1.91
CA GLY A 28 21.33 4.76 3.35
C GLY A 28 20.02 5.06 4.09
N ASP A 29 19.33 6.12 3.68
CA ASP A 29 18.03 6.50 4.25
C ASP A 29 16.94 5.46 3.92
N VAL A 30 16.93 4.90 2.71
CA VAL A 30 16.04 3.79 2.34
C VAL A 30 16.21 2.59 3.28
N ILE A 31 17.45 2.18 3.55
CA ILE A 31 17.74 1.04 4.43
C ILE A 31 17.21 1.32 5.84
N MET A 32 17.49 2.49 6.39
CA MET A 32 17.03 2.87 7.73
C MET A 32 15.50 2.87 7.83
N VAL A 33 14.80 3.43 6.84
CA VAL A 33 13.33 3.45 6.84
C VAL A 33 12.75 2.05 6.67
N ARG A 34 13.34 1.22 5.81
CA ARG A 34 12.87 -0.16 5.57
C ARG A 34 12.94 -1.00 6.84
N GLU A 35 14.06 -0.95 7.56
CA GLU A 35 14.23 -1.65 8.84
C GLU A 35 13.22 -1.16 9.89
N ALA A 36 13.00 0.15 9.99
CA ALA A 36 12.04 0.73 10.91
C ALA A 36 10.59 0.37 10.56
N PHE A 37 10.28 0.28 9.26
CA PHE A 37 8.95 -0.03 8.74
C PHE A 37 8.56 -1.50 9.00
N GLU A 38 9.47 -2.44 8.71
CA GLU A 38 9.25 -3.88 8.92
C GLU A 38 8.95 -4.20 10.39
N GLN A 39 9.56 -3.47 11.33
CA GLN A 39 9.34 -3.68 12.76
C GLN A 39 8.01 -3.11 13.28
N ARG A 40 7.47 -2.07 12.63
CA ARG A 40 6.34 -1.29 13.16
C ARG A 40 5.02 -1.51 12.43
N GLN A 41 5.06 -1.94 11.17
CA GLN A 41 3.87 -2.04 10.33
C GLN A 41 3.81 -3.38 9.56
N PRO A 42 3.66 -4.52 10.26
CA PRO A 42 3.69 -5.86 9.64
C PRO A 42 2.53 -6.15 8.67
N GLY A 43 1.50 -5.29 8.63
CA GLY A 43 0.36 -5.39 7.70
C GLY A 43 0.43 -4.44 6.51
N ALA A 44 1.55 -3.75 6.32
CA ALA A 44 1.73 -2.77 5.25
C ALA A 44 2.85 -3.19 4.29
N ARG A 45 2.73 -2.80 3.01
CA ARG A 45 3.73 -3.05 1.97
C ARG A 45 4.44 -1.75 1.63
N LEU A 46 5.76 -1.74 1.80
CA LEU A 46 6.61 -0.60 1.43
C LEU A 46 7.07 -0.73 -0.02
N HIS A 47 6.81 0.31 -0.81
CA HIS A 47 7.35 0.54 -2.14
C HIS A 47 8.37 1.66 -2.07
N VAL A 48 9.46 1.56 -2.82
CA VAL A 48 10.52 2.58 -2.83
C VAL A 48 10.76 3.02 -4.26
N VAL A 49 10.86 4.32 -4.47
CA VAL A 49 11.25 4.95 -5.73
C VAL A 49 12.30 6.03 -5.45
N ASN A 50 13.19 6.29 -6.40
CA ASN A 50 14.34 7.14 -6.18
C ASN A 50 13.98 8.64 -6.16
N GLY A 51 12.88 9.05 -6.80
CA GLY A 51 12.56 10.48 -6.83
C GLY A 51 11.15 10.81 -7.28
N GLY A 52 10.83 12.10 -7.29
CA GLY A 52 9.48 12.59 -7.54
C GLY A 52 8.92 12.24 -8.92
N ILE A 53 9.77 12.16 -9.95
CA ILE A 53 9.34 11.76 -11.31
C ILE A 53 8.88 10.30 -11.29
N GLU A 54 9.69 9.40 -10.73
CA GLU A 54 9.32 7.98 -10.57
C GLU A 54 8.11 7.83 -9.65
N ALA A 55 7.99 8.64 -8.60
CA ALA A 55 6.83 8.63 -7.71
C ALA A 55 5.54 9.01 -8.44
N VAL A 56 5.58 10.03 -9.30
CA VAL A 56 4.41 10.40 -10.11
C VAL A 56 4.08 9.31 -11.12
N ALA A 57 5.09 8.69 -11.75
CA ALA A 57 4.89 7.56 -12.65
C ALA A 57 4.25 6.37 -11.92
N PHE A 58 4.76 6.01 -10.74
CA PHE A 58 4.21 4.97 -9.87
C PHE A 58 2.74 5.25 -9.51
N LEU A 59 2.44 6.46 -9.04
CA LEU A 59 1.08 6.87 -8.65
C LEU A 59 0.10 6.90 -9.82
N ARG A 60 0.61 7.10 -11.05
CA ARG A 60 -0.18 7.06 -12.29
C ARG A 60 -0.20 5.67 -12.94
N ARG A 61 0.52 4.69 -12.38
CA ARG A 61 0.76 3.36 -12.98
C ARG A 61 1.33 3.45 -14.41
N ALA A 62 2.19 4.42 -14.65
CA ALA A 62 2.82 4.70 -15.93
C ALA A 62 4.28 4.21 -15.97
N ASP A 63 4.92 4.28 -17.14
CA ASP A 63 6.37 4.10 -17.32
C ASP A 63 6.96 2.83 -16.66
N GLY A 64 6.23 1.72 -16.74
CA GLY A 64 6.64 0.42 -16.19
C GLY A 64 6.00 0.04 -14.86
N TYR A 65 5.26 0.94 -14.21
CA TYR A 65 4.55 0.70 -12.95
C TYR A 65 3.09 0.25 -13.12
N ALA A 66 2.78 -0.49 -14.19
CA ALA A 66 1.41 -0.94 -14.47
C ALA A 66 0.80 -1.78 -13.31
N GLU A 67 1.65 -2.51 -12.58
CA GLU A 67 1.29 -3.36 -11.45
C GLU A 67 1.31 -2.64 -10.09
N ALA A 68 1.53 -1.32 -10.06
CA ALA A 68 1.47 -0.56 -8.82
C ALA A 68 0.06 -0.63 -8.20
N PRO A 69 -0.06 -0.58 -6.85
CA PRO A 69 -1.34 -0.66 -6.15
C PRO A 69 -2.30 0.47 -6.56
N ASP A 70 -3.59 0.24 -6.36
CA ASP A 70 -4.63 1.22 -6.72
C ASP A 70 -4.73 2.27 -5.62
N ARG A 71 -5.18 3.48 -5.95
CA ARG A 71 -5.33 4.57 -4.99
C ARG A 71 -6.67 4.51 -4.24
N THR A 72 -7.46 3.45 -4.44
CA THR A 72 -8.88 3.36 -4.10
C THR A 72 -9.13 2.77 -2.73
#